data_AF-A0AAW2QST6-F1
#
_entry.id   AF-A0AAW2QST6-F1
#
_cell.length_a   1.000
_cell.length_b   1.000
_cell.length_c   1.000
_cell.angle_alpha   90.00
_cell.angle_beta   90.00
_cell.angle_gamma   90.00
#
_symmetry.space_group_name_H-M   'P 1'
#
loop_
_entity.id
_entity.type
_entity.pdbx_description
1 polymer ?
#
loop_
_entity_poly.entity_id
_entity_poly.type
_entity_poly.pdbx_seq_one_letter_code
_entity_poly.pdbx_strand_id
1 'polypeptide(L)'
;DYVPENLDSVAEFEAPPSPESSYSQVFPGDEDFAKDPVLVPPQLQTTVLDTDNRKETDSSKPQHVVLNHLFTEKDGHPSLLSL
;
A
#
# COMPACT_ATOMS: atom_id res chain seq x y z
N ASP A 1 25.67 24.13 -28.60
CA ASP A 1 26.05 22.95 -27.78
C ASP A 1 24.81 22.14 -27.46
N TYR A 2 24.68 20.95 -28.03
CA TYR A 2 23.59 20.01 -27.73
C TYR A 2 24.19 18.88 -26.89
N VAL A 3 23.73 18.74 -25.65
CA VAL A 3 24.09 17.63 -24.77
C VAL A 3 23.05 16.53 -25.00
N PRO A 4 23.45 15.34 -25.49
CA PRO A 4 22.52 14.25 -25.69
C PRO A 4 21.91 13.79 -24.36
N GLU A 5 20.61 13.52 -24.34
CA GLU A 5 19.97 12.89 -23.21
C GLU A 5 20.50 11.46 -23.06
N ASN A 6 20.99 11.12 -21.86
CA ASN A 6 21.47 9.78 -21.54
C ASN A 6 20.28 8.92 -21.07
N LEU A 7 19.59 8.30 -22.02
CA LEU A 7 18.50 7.35 -21.74
C LEU A 7 19.01 6.05 -21.09
N ASP A 8 20.31 5.76 -21.09
CA ASP A 8 20.86 4.63 -20.32
C ASP A 8 20.77 4.87 -18.80
N SER A 9 20.58 6.13 -18.37
CA SER A 9 20.38 6.49 -16.96
C SER A 9 19.01 6.07 -16.41
N VAL A 10 17.99 5.87 -17.25
CA VAL A 10 16.64 5.53 -16.75
C VAL A 10 16.49 4.05 -16.40
N ALA A 11 17.40 3.18 -16.87
CA ALA A 11 17.40 1.76 -16.54
C ALA A 11 17.64 1.48 -15.04
N GLU A 12 18.35 2.37 -14.34
CA GLU A 12 18.58 2.25 -12.88
C GLU A 12 17.31 2.50 -12.05
N PHE A 13 16.30 3.14 -12.63
CA PHE A 13 15.01 3.42 -11.98
C PHE A 13 13.96 2.33 -12.24
N GLU A 14 14.26 1.34 -13.07
CA GLU A 14 13.40 0.19 -13.24
C GLU A 14 13.49 -0.69 -12.00
N ALA A 15 12.33 -1.06 -11.44
CA ALA A 15 12.30 -1.98 -10.32
C ALA A 15 12.96 -3.30 -10.73
N PRO A 16 13.85 -3.88 -9.91
CA PRO A 16 14.50 -5.13 -10.26
C PRO A 16 13.43 -6.22 -10.47
N PRO A 17 13.62 -7.11 -11.45
CA PRO A 17 12.71 -8.24 -11.62
C PRO A 17 12.71 -9.05 -10.34
N SER A 18 11.51 -9.48 -9.94
CA SER A 18 11.37 -10.39 -8.82
C SER A 18 12.21 -11.66 -9.04
N PRO A 19 12.88 -12.20 -8.01
CA PRO A 19 13.61 -13.45 -8.14
C PRO A 19 12.65 -14.59 -8.55
N GLU A 20 13.10 -15.51 -9.40
CA GLU A 20 12.29 -16.66 -9.86
C GLU A 20 11.82 -17.55 -8.69
N SER A 21 12.63 -17.65 -7.62
CA SER A 21 12.28 -18.37 -6.40
C SER A 21 11.27 -17.61 -5.51
N SER A 22 11.03 -16.32 -5.77
CA SER A 22 10.22 -15.44 -4.92
C SER A 22 8.71 -15.53 -5.20
N TYR A 23 8.32 -16.10 -6.33
CA TYR A 23 6.94 -16.31 -6.75
C TYR A 23 6.62 -17.79 -6.97
N SER A 24 7.22 -18.68 -6.17
CA SER A 24 6.77 -20.07 -6.14
C SER A 24 5.31 -20.10 -5.67
N GLN A 25 4.38 -20.57 -6.51
CA GLN A 25 2.96 -20.74 -6.15
C GLN A 25 2.73 -21.92 -5.19
N VAL A 26 3.72 -22.25 -4.36
CA VAL A 26 3.67 -23.33 -3.39
C VAL A 26 2.96 -22.80 -2.15
N PHE A 27 2.04 -23.59 -1.61
CA PHE A 27 1.36 -23.24 -0.37
C PHE A 27 2.36 -23.30 0.81
N PRO A 28 2.31 -22.35 1.75
CA PRO A 28 3.11 -22.42 2.98
C PRO A 28 2.81 -23.69 3.77
N GLY A 29 3.83 -24.26 4.42
CA GLY A 29 3.69 -25.43 5.31
C GLY A 29 3.32 -25.02 6.74
N ASP A 30 3.00 -25.99 7.59
CA ASP A 30 2.63 -25.72 9.00
C ASP A 30 3.77 -25.02 9.78
N GLU A 31 5.03 -25.28 9.43
CA GLU A 31 6.18 -24.64 10.06
C GLU A 31 6.23 -23.11 9.83
N ASP A 32 5.68 -22.64 8.71
CA ASP A 32 5.65 -21.21 8.36
C ASP A 32 4.68 -20.42 9.26
N PHE A 33 3.68 -21.12 9.82
CA PHE A 33 2.71 -20.56 10.77
C PHE A 33 3.14 -20.71 12.23
N ALA A 34 4.29 -21.34 12.53
CA ALA A 34 4.77 -21.53 13.89
C ALA A 34 5.20 -20.22 14.58
N LYS A 35 5.32 -19.12 13.83
CA LYS A 35 5.66 -17.79 14.35
C LYS A 35 4.40 -16.95 14.48
N ASP A 36 4.27 -16.26 15.60
CA ASP A 36 3.19 -15.29 15.77
C ASP A 36 3.30 -14.14 14.75
N PRO A 37 2.18 -13.70 14.15
CA PRO A 37 2.18 -12.55 13.27
C PRO A 37 2.57 -11.28 14.05
N VAL A 38 3.25 -10.36 13.36
CA VAL A 38 3.56 -9.06 13.95
C VAL A 38 2.26 -8.30 14.27
N LEU A 39 2.24 -7.65 15.43
CA LEU A 39 1.13 -6.81 15.83
C LEU A 39 0.99 -5.62 14.87
N VAL A 40 -0.25 -5.23 14.62
CA VAL A 40 -0.55 -4.07 13.76
C VAL A 40 0.00 -2.80 14.42
N PRO A 41 0.82 -2.01 13.71
CA PRO A 41 1.32 -0.74 14.24
C PRO A 41 0.15 0.21 14.57
N PRO A 42 0.17 0.91 15.72
CA PRO A 42 -0.92 1.80 16.15
C PRO A 42 -1.18 2.95 15.16
N GLN A 43 -0.18 3.32 14.37
CA GLN A 43 -0.30 4.37 13.34
C GLN A 43 -1.27 3.97 12.22
N LEU A 44 -1.45 2.67 11.95
CA LEU A 44 -2.39 2.20 10.91
C LEU A 44 -3.84 2.13 11.40
N GLN A 45 -4.09 2.37 12.69
CA GLN A 45 -5.44 2.40 13.25
C GLN A 45 -6.15 3.73 13.01
N THR A 46 -5.43 4.77 12.58
CA THR A 46 -5.99 6.08 12.24
C THR A 46 -6.31 6.15 10.75
N THR A 47 -7.60 6.19 10.41
CA THR A 47 -8.11 6.45 9.07
C THR A 47 -7.95 7.94 8.75
N VAL A 48 -7.32 8.27 7.61
CA VAL A 48 -7.27 9.66 7.11
C VAL A 48 -8.68 10.20 6.79
N LEU A 49 -9.64 9.29 6.54
CA LEU A 49 -11.03 9.60 6.21
C LEU A 49 -11.90 10.01 7.41
N ASP A 50 -11.54 9.71 8.66
CA ASP A 50 -12.35 10.01 9.85
C ASP A 50 -12.33 11.50 10.27
N THR A 51 -11.96 12.40 9.34
CA THR A 51 -12.03 13.84 9.56
C THR A 51 -13.44 14.38 9.27
N ASP A 52 -14.48 13.77 9.84
CA ASP A 52 -15.89 14.19 9.66
C ASP A 52 -16.19 15.57 10.29
N ASN A 53 -15.24 16.21 10.97
CA ASN A 53 -15.46 17.48 11.64
C ASN A 53 -14.42 18.57 11.35
N ARG A 54 -13.72 18.52 10.21
CA ARG A 54 -12.88 19.65 9.80
C ARG A 54 -13.59 20.49 8.76
N LYS A 55 -14.33 21.49 9.25
CA LYS A 55 -14.68 22.69 8.47
C LYS A 55 -13.46 23.09 7.63
N GLU A 56 -13.70 23.09 6.33
CA GLU A 56 -12.97 23.71 5.24
C GLU A 56 -11.57 24.27 5.56
N THR A 57 -10.59 23.83 4.77
CA THR A 57 -9.30 24.51 4.46
C THR A 57 -8.00 24.09 5.13
N ASP A 58 -7.91 22.95 5.82
CA ASP A 58 -6.59 22.36 6.12
C ASP A 58 -6.67 20.84 6.21
N SER A 59 -6.53 20.12 5.10
CA SER A 59 -6.20 18.70 5.21
C SER A 59 -4.81 18.60 5.85
N SER A 60 -4.73 18.19 7.12
CA SER A 60 -3.43 17.99 7.77
C SER A 60 -2.67 16.94 6.98
N LYS A 61 -1.43 17.27 6.59
CA LYS A 61 -0.57 16.37 5.80
C LYS A 61 -0.54 14.99 6.46
N PRO A 62 -0.90 13.91 5.74
CA PRO A 62 -0.94 12.58 6.32
C PRO A 62 0.45 12.16 6.79
N GLN A 63 0.49 11.36 7.85
CA GLN A 63 1.74 10.73 8.26
C GLN A 63 2.22 9.82 7.12
N HIS A 64 3.49 9.89 6.75
CA HIS A 64 4.01 9.10 5.63
C HIS A 64 3.84 7.58 5.84
N VAL A 65 3.78 7.14 7.10
CA VAL A 65 3.59 5.74 7.51
C VAL A 65 2.19 5.20 7.23
N VAL A 66 1.20 6.06 6.97
CA VAL A 66 -0.17 5.61 6.60
C VAL A 66 -0.39 5.62 5.08
N LEU A 67 0.58 6.11 4.30
CA LEU A 67 0.50 6.10 2.84
C LEU A 67 0.76 4.69 2.29
N ASN A 68 0.16 4.35 1.15
CA ASN A 68 0.22 3.03 0.50
C ASN A 68 -0.46 1.88 1.27
N HIS A 69 -1.23 2.20 2.32
CA HIS A 69 -2.08 1.23 3.01
C HIS A 69 -3.52 1.32 2.50
N LEU A 70 -4.17 0.16 2.32
CA LEU A 70 -5.57 0.09 1.92
C LEU A 70 -6.47 0.30 3.15
N PHE A 71 -7.30 1.36 3.12
CA PHE A 71 -8.35 1.60 4.11
C PHE A 71 -9.70 1.30 3.48
N THR A 72 -10.54 0.54 4.19
CA THR A 72 -11.89 0.19 3.75
C THR A 72 -12.90 0.65 4.78
N GLU A 73 -13.83 1.50 4.38
CA GLU A 73 -14.99 1.85 5.20
C GLU A 73 -15.97 0.68 5.20
N LYS A 74 -16.43 0.28 6.40
CA LYS A 74 -17.46 -0.75 6.54
C LYS A 74 -18.83 -0.11 6.34
N ASP A 75 -19.09 0.41 5.16
CA ASP A 75 -20.45 0.76 4.75
C ASP A 75 -21.17 -0.52 4.37
N GLY A 76 -21.96 -1.02 5.31
CA GLY A 76 -22.85 -2.17 5.13
C GLY A 76 -24.03 -1.86 4.23
N HIS A 77 -23.80 -1.37 3.00
CA HIS A 77 -24.81 -1.28 1.96
C HIS A 77 -24.44 -2.25 0.84
N PRO A 78 -25.18 -3.36 0.66
CA PRO A 78 -25.10 -4.10 -0.59
C PRO A 78 -25.67 -3.18 -1.67
N SER A 79 -24.81 -2.50 -2.43
CA SER A 79 -25.23 -1.94 -3.71
C SER A 79 -25.70 -3.12 -4.54
N LEU A 80 -27.02 -3.26 -4.61
CA LEU A 80 -27.75 -4.24 -5.38
C LEU A 80 -27.05 -4.45 -6.72
N LEU A 81 -26.87 -5.71 -7.08
CA LEU A 81 -26.65 -6.13 -8.47
C LEU A 81 -27.67 -5.39 -9.34
N SER A 82 -27.24 -4.32 -10.00
CA SER A 82 -27.96 -3.76 -11.14
C SER A 82 -27.65 -4.68 -12.30
N LEU A 83 -28.57 -5.61 -12.57
CA LEU A 83 -28.66 -6.29 -13.86
C LEU A 83 -29.12 -5.30 -14.93
#